data_AF-A0A3N1JYW6-F1
#
_entry.id   AF-A0A3N1JYW6-F1
#
_cell.length_a   1.000
_cell.length_b   1.000
_cell.length_c   1.000
_cell.angle_alpha   90.00
_cell.angle_beta   90.00
_cell.angle_gamma   90.00
#
_symmetry.space_group_name_H-M   'P 1'
#
loop_
_entity.id
_entity.type
_entity.pdbx_description
1 polymer ?
#
loop_
_entity_poly.entity_id
_entity_poly.type
_entity_poly.pdbx_seq_one_letter_code
_entity_poly.pdbx_strand_id
1 'polypeptide(L)'
;MSALDQILVGAAVAVSPAAHRAARREQWLADVRDAQELDLSPTALAFGALTTALFHRRAGHRSTWGEPMTAAPLHGPTPPHTIRTVPVLVAVAVVSLIASGAWLVLQPNYGYASTLDVWLGTVGTWTLVLFIPGAAVAIAALALRTGALRRRLGASMIVAAAVGGAVQPLLTPPTDLPVGVLPLVLALAGWLVAVHSPRWTWALLALPVVAFGLEWSGFLFTVVPVRWNPFVVAVPTLAVVLAGVIASRFSTAAPVVVEPRTRALVDKSV
;
A
#
# COMPACT_ATOMS: atom_id res chain seq x y z
N MET A 1 23.12 18.83 -5.60
CA MET A 1 21.78 18.27 -5.37
C MET A 1 21.02 18.15 -6.68
N SER A 2 20.44 16.98 -7.01
CA SER A 2 19.75 16.74 -8.28
C SER A 2 18.26 17.07 -8.23
N ALA A 3 17.61 17.19 -9.40
CA ALA A 3 16.15 17.37 -9.48
C ALA A 3 15.37 16.18 -8.91
N LEU A 4 15.90 14.97 -9.07
CA LEU A 4 15.32 13.74 -8.53
C LEU A 4 15.29 13.77 -7.00
N ASP A 5 16.37 14.22 -6.36
CA ASP A 5 16.47 14.30 -4.89
C ASP A 5 15.40 15.25 -4.33
N GLN A 6 15.21 16.40 -4.99
CA GLN A 6 14.19 17.38 -4.60
C GLN A 6 12.77 16.82 -4.73
N ILE A 7 12.50 16.07 -5.80
CA ILE A 7 11.21 15.40 -6.01
C ILE A 7 10.97 14.35 -4.92
N LEU A 8 11.97 13.53 -4.60
CA LEU A 8 11.88 12.50 -3.56
C LEU A 8 11.64 13.11 -2.18
N VAL A 9 12.39 14.13 -1.80
CA VAL A 9 12.19 14.85 -0.52
C VAL A 9 10.83 15.56 -0.51
N GLY A 10 10.42 16.18 -1.61
CA GLY A 10 9.11 16.80 -1.76
C GLY A 10 7.97 15.82 -1.54
N ALA A 11 8.05 14.64 -2.17
CA ALA A 11 7.10 13.55 -1.98
C ALA A 11 7.10 13.06 -0.51
N ALA A 12 8.28 12.90 0.10
CA ALA A 12 8.42 12.50 1.49
C ALA A 12 7.72 13.50 2.45
N VAL A 13 7.90 14.79 2.22
CA VAL A 13 7.27 15.87 3.01
C VAL A 13 5.75 15.87 2.80
N ALA A 14 5.27 15.72 1.56
CA ALA A 14 3.84 15.69 1.25
C ALA A 14 3.12 14.57 2.01
N VAL A 15 3.74 13.39 2.10
CA VAL A 15 3.17 12.20 2.77
C VAL A 15 3.36 12.23 4.30
N SER A 16 4.19 13.15 4.81
CA SER A 16 4.42 13.36 6.25
C SER A 16 3.26 14.06 6.97
N PRO A 17 3.10 13.88 8.31
CA PRO A 17 2.06 14.55 9.09
C PRO A 17 2.20 16.08 9.04
N ALA A 18 1.07 16.78 8.89
CA ALA A 18 1.02 18.24 8.68
C ALA A 18 1.88 19.02 9.71
N ALA A 19 1.77 18.65 10.99
CA ALA A 19 2.51 19.28 12.09
C ALA A 19 4.05 19.22 11.97
N HIS A 20 4.60 18.29 11.17
CA HIS A 20 6.05 18.07 11.06
C HIS A 20 6.60 18.43 9.66
N ARG A 21 5.75 18.89 8.73
CA ARG A 21 6.17 19.09 7.33
C ARG A 21 7.24 20.15 7.17
N ALA A 22 7.12 21.27 7.91
CA ALA A 22 8.10 22.35 7.86
C ALA A 22 9.47 21.88 8.36
N ALA A 23 9.51 21.32 9.57
CA ALA A 23 10.74 20.79 10.17
C ALA A 23 11.39 19.68 9.33
N ARG A 24 10.61 18.70 8.85
CA ARG A 24 11.14 17.60 8.02
C ARG A 24 11.63 18.07 6.65
N ARG A 25 10.98 19.09 6.07
CA ARG A 25 11.44 19.68 4.81
C ARG A 25 12.81 20.30 4.99
N GLU A 26 12.97 21.09 6.04
CA GLU A 26 14.24 21.74 6.35
C GLU A 26 15.33 20.72 6.65
N GLN A 27 15.07 19.76 7.54
CA GLN A 27 16.00 18.70 7.91
C GLN A 27 16.43 17.86 6.72
N TRP A 28 15.49 17.30 5.95
CA TRP A 28 15.85 16.41 4.85
C TRP A 28 16.49 17.13 3.66
N LEU A 29 16.18 18.42 3.45
CA LEU A 29 16.91 19.20 2.45
C LEU A 29 18.33 19.52 2.92
N ALA A 30 18.54 19.79 4.22
CA ALA A 30 19.87 19.95 4.79
C ALA A 30 20.67 18.65 4.69
N ASP A 31 20.11 17.52 5.12
CA ASP A 31 20.75 16.20 5.06
C ASP A 31 21.20 15.83 3.63
N VAL A 32 20.35 16.11 2.63
CA VAL A 32 20.68 15.84 1.21
C VAL A 32 21.71 16.82 0.66
N ARG A 33 21.71 18.08 1.10
CA ARG A 33 22.68 19.09 0.69
C ARG A 33 24.07 18.77 1.25
N ASP A 34 24.13 18.41 2.53
CA ASP A 34 25.37 18.22 3.28
C ASP A 34 25.91 16.77 3.10
N ALA A 35 25.17 15.91 2.40
CA ALA A 35 25.53 14.52 2.09
C ALA A 35 26.92 14.37 1.46
N GLN A 36 27.28 15.29 0.55
CA GLN A 36 28.56 15.24 -0.17
C GLN A 36 29.76 15.55 0.73
N GLU A 37 29.56 16.31 1.81
CA GLU A 37 30.60 16.61 2.80
C GLU A 37 30.89 15.41 3.71
N LEU A 38 29.97 14.44 3.75
CA LEU A 38 30.04 13.23 4.57
C LEU A 38 30.33 11.95 3.75
N ASP A 39 30.74 12.08 2.48
CA ASP A 39 30.92 10.97 1.53
C ASP A 39 29.67 10.06 1.41
N LEU A 40 28.47 10.62 1.61
CA LEU A 40 27.20 9.92 1.48
C LEU A 40 26.53 10.23 0.14
N SER A 41 25.76 9.25 -0.36
CA SER A 41 24.97 9.43 -1.57
C SER A 41 23.72 10.30 -1.28
N PRO A 42 23.58 11.48 -1.92
CA PRO A 42 22.42 12.35 -1.74
C PRO A 42 21.10 11.67 -2.15
N THR A 43 21.15 10.85 -3.20
CA THR A 43 19.99 10.10 -3.69
C THR A 43 19.58 9.02 -2.68
N ALA A 44 20.53 8.36 -2.03
CA ALA A 44 20.25 7.38 -0.98
C ALA A 44 19.58 8.03 0.24
N LEU A 45 20.01 9.24 0.63
CA LEU A 45 19.38 10.00 1.72
C LEU A 45 17.99 10.49 1.35
N ALA A 46 17.78 10.99 0.12
CA ALA A 46 16.46 11.38 -0.37
C ALA A 46 15.49 10.19 -0.42
N PHE A 47 15.98 9.01 -0.80
CA PHE A 47 15.22 7.76 -0.75
C PHE A 47 14.96 7.30 0.70
N GLY A 48 15.94 7.46 1.58
CA GLY A 48 15.83 7.26 3.02
C GLY A 48 14.74 8.14 3.64
N ALA A 49 14.66 9.42 3.26
CA ALA A 49 13.63 10.34 3.69
C ALA A 49 12.23 9.88 3.23
N LEU A 50 12.09 9.49 1.96
CA LEU A 50 10.83 8.99 1.40
C LEU A 50 10.37 7.71 2.10
N THR A 51 11.26 6.73 2.25
CA THR A 51 10.96 5.48 2.96
C THR A 51 10.62 5.75 4.43
N THR A 52 11.35 6.65 5.10
CA THR A 52 11.03 7.08 6.47
C THR A 52 9.65 7.73 6.56
N ALA A 53 9.28 8.59 5.62
CA ALA A 53 7.95 9.20 5.57
C ALA A 53 6.83 8.16 5.37
N LEU A 54 7.06 7.17 4.50
CA LEU A 54 6.10 6.11 4.16
C LEU A 54 5.93 5.11 5.31
N PHE A 55 7.03 4.67 5.92
CA PHE A 55 7.05 3.55 6.86
C PHE A 55 7.04 4.00 8.33
N HIS A 56 7.58 5.17 8.68
CA HIS A 56 7.81 5.61 10.07
C HIS A 56 6.93 6.81 10.51
N ARG A 57 5.77 6.98 9.87
CA ARG A 57 4.81 8.10 10.07
C ARG A 57 4.39 8.42 11.52
N ARG A 58 4.58 7.51 12.49
CA ARG A 58 4.17 7.70 13.91
C ARG A 58 5.31 7.65 14.93
N ALA A 59 6.58 7.78 14.53
CA ALA A 59 7.63 8.11 15.49
C ALA A 59 7.51 9.58 15.94
N GLY A 60 6.33 9.98 16.39
CA GLY A 60 6.20 11.00 17.42
C GLY A 60 6.51 10.33 18.75
N HIS A 61 7.71 9.75 18.88
CA HIS A 61 8.32 9.84 20.20
C HIS A 61 8.40 11.34 20.45
N ARG A 62 7.89 11.78 21.60
CA ARG A 62 8.25 13.08 22.13
C ARG A 62 9.76 13.15 21.95
N SER A 63 10.22 14.00 21.03
CA SER A 63 11.59 14.45 21.10
C SER A 63 11.70 15.00 22.51
N THR A 64 12.42 14.29 23.37
CA THR A 64 12.75 14.68 24.75
C THR A 64 13.49 16.01 24.81
N TRP A 65 13.72 16.64 23.65
CA TRP A 65 14.17 18.01 23.47
C TRP A 65 13.12 18.99 23.97
N GLY A 66 13.16 19.24 25.28
CA GLY A 66 12.32 20.21 26.00
C GLY A 66 11.82 19.74 27.36
N GLU A 67 11.88 18.45 27.70
CA GLU A 67 11.52 18.00 29.06
C GLU A 67 12.75 18.11 29.98
N PRO A 68 12.65 18.79 31.15
CA PRO A 68 13.75 18.94 32.08
C PRO A 68 14.25 17.58 32.57
N MET A 69 15.56 17.48 32.82
CA MET A 69 16.33 16.28 33.23
C MET A 69 15.82 15.52 34.48
N THR A 70 14.71 15.91 35.09
CA THR A 70 14.18 15.34 36.34
C THR A 70 13.04 14.35 36.17
N ALA A 71 12.55 14.10 34.95
CA ALA A 71 11.51 13.08 34.73
C ALA A 71 12.14 11.68 34.68
N ALA A 72 11.95 10.91 35.75
CA ALA A 72 12.35 9.50 35.81
C ALA A 72 11.77 8.73 34.61
N PRO A 73 12.60 8.00 33.82
CA PRO A 73 12.13 7.30 32.65
C PRO A 73 11.22 6.13 33.07
N LEU A 74 9.91 6.31 32.91
CA LEU A 74 8.95 5.21 33.06
C LEU A 74 9.26 4.17 31.97
N HIS A 75 9.93 3.09 32.37
CA HIS A 75 10.20 1.92 31.53
C HIS A 75 8.87 1.21 31.23
N GLY A 76 8.13 1.71 30.26
CA GLY A 76 7.15 0.90 29.55
C GLY A 76 7.90 -0.08 28.64
N PRO A 77 7.45 -1.34 28.50
CA PRO A 77 8.03 -2.25 27.53
C PRO A 77 8.00 -1.58 26.15
N THR A 78 9.19 -1.32 25.61
CA THR A 78 9.37 -0.82 24.26
C THR A 78 8.62 -1.78 23.34
N PRO A 79 7.57 -1.34 22.62
CA PRO A 79 6.95 -2.22 21.65
C PRO A 79 8.07 -2.59 20.67
N PRO A 80 8.28 -3.90 20.38
CA PRO A 80 9.35 -4.31 19.48
C PRO A 80 9.22 -3.52 18.18
N HIS A 81 10.35 -3.11 17.61
CA HIS A 81 10.47 -2.44 16.32
C HIS A 81 9.86 -3.33 15.22
N THR A 82 8.54 -3.36 15.19
CA THR A 82 7.76 -4.11 14.24
C THR A 82 7.67 -3.22 13.02
N ILE A 83 8.52 -3.53 12.04
CA ILE A 83 8.37 -3.02 10.68
C ILE A 83 6.88 -3.07 10.35
N ARG A 84 6.31 -1.92 9.97
CA ARG A 84 4.89 -1.88 9.63
C ARG A 84 4.68 -2.79 8.42
N THR A 85 4.11 -3.96 8.67
CA THR A 85 3.86 -5.00 7.66
C THR A 85 2.93 -4.52 6.55
N VAL A 86 1.90 -3.72 6.88
CA VAL A 86 0.91 -3.20 5.91
C VAL A 86 1.53 -2.44 4.73
N PRO A 87 2.32 -1.36 4.91
CA PRO A 87 2.91 -0.64 3.77
C PRO A 87 3.95 -1.48 3.00
N VAL A 88 4.65 -2.42 3.65
CA VAL A 88 5.55 -3.35 2.95
C VAL A 88 4.75 -4.28 2.04
N LEU A 89 3.66 -4.85 2.54
CA LEU A 89 2.78 -5.71 1.75
C LEU A 89 2.10 -4.96 0.59
N VAL A 90 1.72 -3.69 0.80
CA VAL A 90 1.22 -2.83 -0.28
C VAL A 90 2.31 -2.57 -1.33
N ALA A 91 3.55 -2.31 -0.91
CA ALA A 91 4.67 -2.14 -1.84
C ALA A 91 4.92 -3.43 -2.64
N VAL A 92 4.87 -4.59 -2.00
CA VAL A 92 4.97 -5.90 -2.67
C VAL A 92 3.86 -6.08 -3.71
N ALA A 93 2.62 -5.73 -3.39
CA ALA A 93 1.51 -5.78 -4.34
C ALA A 93 1.76 -4.89 -5.57
N VAL A 94 2.23 -3.64 -5.36
CA VAL A 94 2.55 -2.72 -6.46
C VAL A 94 3.72 -3.23 -7.31
N VAL A 95 4.79 -3.71 -6.70
CA VAL A 95 5.95 -4.27 -7.40
C VAL A 95 5.55 -5.48 -8.22
N SER A 96 4.69 -6.35 -7.70
CA SER A 96 4.14 -7.50 -8.41
C SER A 96 3.37 -7.09 -9.67
N LEU A 97 2.54 -6.04 -9.58
CA LEU A 97 1.80 -5.52 -10.73
C LEU A 97 2.72 -4.93 -11.80
N ILE A 98 3.76 -4.20 -11.39
CA ILE A 98 4.76 -3.66 -12.33
C ILE A 98 5.55 -4.80 -13.00
N ALA A 99 5.95 -5.81 -12.22
CA ALA A 99 6.64 -6.99 -12.72
C ALA A 99 5.77 -7.75 -13.74
N SER A 100 4.44 -7.79 -13.56
CA SER A 100 3.54 -8.35 -14.56
C SER A 100 3.59 -7.60 -15.90
N GLY A 101 3.64 -6.27 -15.90
CA GLY A 101 3.75 -5.50 -17.14
C GLY A 101 5.07 -5.78 -17.85
N ALA A 102 6.19 -5.85 -17.11
CA ALA A 102 7.49 -6.23 -17.66
C ALA A 102 7.49 -7.67 -18.21
N TRP A 103 6.87 -8.61 -17.50
CA TRP A 103 6.69 -9.99 -17.94
C TRP A 103 5.95 -10.06 -19.27
N LEU A 104 4.82 -9.35 -19.40
CA LEU A 104 4.02 -9.29 -20.62
C LEU A 104 4.75 -8.62 -21.80
N VAL A 105 5.63 -7.63 -21.55
CA VAL A 105 6.50 -7.05 -22.60
C VAL A 105 7.53 -8.07 -23.10
N LEU A 106 8.06 -8.89 -22.19
CA LEU A 106 9.09 -9.87 -22.51
C LEU A 106 8.53 -11.12 -23.18
N GLN A 107 7.30 -11.50 -22.86
CA GLN A 107 6.65 -12.74 -23.30
C GLN A 107 6.68 -12.97 -24.82
N PRO A 108 6.40 -11.98 -25.71
CA PRO A 108 6.49 -12.19 -27.16
C PRO A 108 7.90 -12.55 -27.64
N ASN A 109 8.95 -12.07 -26.95
CA ASN A 109 10.34 -12.33 -27.32
C ASN A 109 10.79 -13.74 -26.97
N TYR A 110 10.09 -14.41 -26.04
CA TYR A 110 10.43 -15.76 -25.63
C TYR A 110 9.73 -16.84 -26.46
N GLY A 111 8.71 -16.47 -27.25
CA GLY A 111 7.98 -17.38 -28.15
C GLY A 111 7.29 -18.52 -27.40
N TYR A 112 5.98 -18.67 -27.55
CA TYR A 112 5.32 -19.88 -27.04
C TYR A 112 5.62 -21.06 -27.97
N ALA A 113 6.78 -21.68 -27.79
CA ALA A 113 7.23 -22.81 -28.60
C ALA A 113 6.46 -24.10 -28.27
N SER A 114 5.88 -24.18 -27.07
CA SER A 114 5.12 -25.33 -26.60
C SER A 114 3.85 -24.94 -25.83
N THR A 115 2.91 -25.88 -25.72
CA THR A 115 1.73 -25.76 -24.86
C THR A 115 2.12 -25.49 -23.40
N LEU A 116 3.26 -26.03 -22.96
CA LEU A 116 3.80 -25.83 -21.62
C LEU A 116 4.21 -24.36 -21.40
N ASP A 117 4.78 -23.70 -22.40
CA ASP A 117 5.16 -22.28 -22.32
C ASP A 117 3.93 -21.37 -22.22
N VAL A 118 2.86 -21.69 -22.98
CA VAL A 118 1.57 -21.00 -22.88
C VAL A 118 0.99 -21.12 -21.47
N TRP A 119 1.01 -22.33 -20.91
CA TRP A 119 0.57 -22.58 -19.54
C TRP A 119 1.41 -21.81 -18.51
N LEU A 120 2.74 -21.86 -18.61
CA LEU A 120 3.63 -21.13 -17.71
C LEU A 120 3.44 -19.61 -17.79
N GLY A 121 3.31 -19.06 -19.00
CA GLY A 121 3.06 -17.63 -19.20
C GLY A 121 1.72 -17.18 -18.62
N THR A 122 0.68 -18.00 -18.80
CA THR A 122 -0.66 -17.73 -18.26
C THR A 122 -0.63 -17.79 -16.73
N VAL A 123 -0.13 -18.89 -16.14
CA VAL A 123 -0.04 -19.06 -14.68
C VAL A 123 0.84 -17.98 -14.03
N GLY A 124 1.97 -17.63 -14.67
CA GLY A 124 2.87 -16.57 -14.20
C GLY A 124 2.18 -15.21 -14.16
N THR A 125 1.45 -14.86 -15.22
CA THR A 125 0.67 -13.60 -15.27
C THR A 125 -0.38 -13.56 -14.16
N TRP A 126 -1.10 -14.65 -13.95
CA TRP A 126 -2.15 -14.71 -12.91
C TRP A 126 -1.57 -14.61 -11.51
N THR A 127 -0.41 -15.21 -11.30
CA THR A 127 0.33 -15.14 -10.04
C THR A 127 0.73 -13.71 -9.72
N LEU A 128 1.24 -12.98 -10.71
CA LEU A 128 1.71 -11.60 -10.54
C LEU A 128 0.58 -10.57 -10.42
N VAL A 129 -0.57 -10.81 -11.08
CA VAL A 129 -1.70 -9.86 -11.12
C VAL A 129 -2.71 -10.10 -10.00
N LEU A 130 -2.98 -11.36 -9.65
CA LEU A 130 -4.08 -11.71 -8.74
C LEU A 130 -3.57 -12.30 -7.42
N PHE A 131 -2.77 -13.36 -7.46
CA PHE A 131 -2.45 -14.11 -6.24
C PHE A 131 -1.50 -13.37 -5.31
N ILE A 132 -0.38 -12.85 -5.82
CA ILE A 132 0.59 -12.11 -4.99
C ILE A 132 -0.03 -10.82 -4.44
N PRO A 133 -0.66 -9.94 -5.26
CA PRO A 133 -1.32 -8.74 -4.74
C PRO A 133 -2.47 -9.09 -3.78
N GLY A 134 -3.31 -10.06 -4.12
CA GLY A 134 -4.43 -10.49 -3.29
C GLY A 134 -4.00 -11.02 -1.93
N ALA A 135 -2.98 -11.90 -1.88
CA ALA A 135 -2.42 -12.41 -0.64
C ALA A 135 -1.79 -11.29 0.20
N ALA A 136 -0.99 -10.41 -0.42
CA ALA A 136 -0.35 -9.31 0.27
C ALA A 136 -1.37 -8.35 0.91
N VAL A 137 -2.42 -7.99 0.17
CA VAL A 137 -3.49 -7.10 0.64
C VAL A 137 -4.36 -7.80 1.69
N ALA A 138 -4.64 -9.10 1.56
CA ALA A 138 -5.37 -9.87 2.57
C ALA A 138 -4.60 -9.98 3.90
N ILE A 139 -3.30 -10.27 3.84
CA ILE A 139 -2.43 -10.30 5.04
C ILE A 139 -2.35 -8.90 5.66
N ALA A 140 -2.26 -7.86 4.82
CA ALA A 140 -2.29 -6.48 5.30
C ALA A 140 -3.61 -6.14 6.01
N ALA A 141 -4.76 -6.61 5.49
CA ALA A 141 -6.07 -6.43 6.11
C ALA A 141 -6.17 -7.16 7.46
N LEU A 142 -5.61 -8.37 7.56
CA LEU A 142 -5.54 -9.13 8.82
C LEU A 142 -4.64 -8.46 9.87
N ALA A 143 -3.57 -7.80 9.42
CA ALA A 143 -2.63 -7.08 10.29
C ALA A 143 -3.17 -5.73 10.82
N LEU A 144 -4.34 -5.29 10.37
CA LEU A 144 -4.97 -4.07 10.87
C LEU A 144 -5.35 -4.19 12.35
N ARG A 145 -5.47 -3.04 13.02
CA ARG A 145 -5.87 -2.94 14.44
C ARG A 145 -7.38 -2.69 14.61
N THR A 146 -8.20 -3.21 13.71
CA THR A 146 -9.67 -3.14 13.79
C THR A 146 -10.24 -4.40 14.47
N GLY A 147 -11.55 -4.42 14.73
CA GLY A 147 -12.20 -5.57 15.37
C GLY A 147 -11.96 -6.89 14.62
N ALA A 148 -11.73 -8.00 15.34
CA ALA A 148 -11.39 -9.31 14.78
C ALA A 148 -12.35 -9.78 13.68
N LEU A 149 -13.65 -9.59 13.88
CA LEU A 149 -14.68 -9.95 12.90
C LEU A 149 -14.51 -9.18 11.58
N ARG A 150 -14.29 -7.87 11.63
CA ARG A 150 -14.15 -7.02 10.44
C ARG A 150 -12.89 -7.33 9.64
N ARG A 151 -11.78 -7.62 10.33
CA ARG A 151 -10.51 -8.02 9.70
C ARG A 151 -10.66 -9.33 8.93
N ARG A 152 -11.31 -10.31 9.55
CA ARG A 152 -11.57 -11.62 8.92
C ARG A 152 -12.51 -11.48 7.73
N LEU A 153 -13.60 -10.73 7.86
CA LEU A 153 -14.54 -10.48 6.76
C LEU A 153 -13.88 -9.75 5.59
N GLY A 154 -13.12 -8.70 5.86
CA GLY A 154 -12.42 -7.96 4.80
C GLY A 154 -11.38 -8.83 4.09
N ALA A 155 -10.58 -9.59 4.84
CA ALA A 155 -9.61 -10.53 4.28
C ALA A 155 -10.28 -11.63 3.46
N SER A 156 -11.40 -12.21 3.93
CA SER A 156 -12.12 -13.24 3.17
C SER A 156 -12.70 -12.70 1.87
N MET A 157 -13.17 -11.45 1.84
CA MET A 157 -13.63 -10.80 0.61
C MET A 157 -12.49 -10.61 -0.39
N ILE A 158 -11.30 -10.20 0.08
CA ILE A 158 -10.11 -10.05 -0.78
C ILE A 158 -9.64 -11.40 -1.32
N VAL A 159 -9.65 -12.45 -0.50
CA VAL A 159 -9.32 -13.82 -0.94
C VAL A 159 -10.34 -14.33 -1.94
N ALA A 160 -11.63 -14.13 -1.68
CA ALA A 160 -12.69 -14.50 -2.61
C ALA A 160 -12.58 -13.75 -3.95
N ALA A 161 -12.16 -12.48 -3.92
CA ALA A 161 -11.86 -11.71 -5.13
C ALA A 161 -10.69 -12.30 -5.92
N ALA A 162 -9.58 -12.62 -5.25
CA ALA A 162 -8.41 -13.20 -5.92
C ALA A 162 -8.72 -14.57 -6.54
N VAL A 163 -9.43 -15.43 -5.80
CA VAL A 163 -9.87 -16.75 -6.29
C VAL A 163 -10.89 -16.58 -7.42
N GLY A 164 -11.89 -15.70 -7.26
CA GLY A 164 -12.91 -15.45 -8.28
C GLY A 164 -12.32 -14.91 -9.57
N GLY A 165 -11.37 -13.98 -9.49
CA GLY A 165 -10.65 -13.44 -10.65
C GLY A 165 -9.82 -14.50 -11.36
N ALA A 166 -9.19 -15.42 -10.61
CA ALA A 166 -8.47 -16.54 -11.20
C ALA A 166 -9.45 -17.51 -11.86
N VAL A 167 -10.53 -17.92 -11.21
CA VAL A 167 -11.39 -18.95 -11.82
C VAL A 167 -12.25 -18.40 -12.99
N GLN A 168 -12.36 -17.06 -13.14
CA GLN A 168 -13.20 -16.41 -14.15
C GLN A 168 -12.97 -16.91 -15.59
N PRO A 169 -11.74 -17.01 -16.13
CA PRO A 169 -11.50 -17.46 -17.50
C PRO A 169 -11.84 -18.94 -17.74
N LEU A 170 -11.96 -19.73 -16.67
CA LEU A 170 -12.39 -21.14 -16.74
C LEU A 170 -13.92 -21.28 -16.73
N LEU A 171 -14.63 -20.29 -16.20
CA LEU A 171 -16.08 -20.33 -15.96
C LEU A 171 -16.89 -19.55 -16.98
N THR A 172 -16.28 -18.59 -17.68
CA THR A 172 -17.01 -17.75 -18.63
C THR A 172 -16.66 -18.13 -20.07
N PRO A 173 -17.64 -18.57 -20.90
CA PRO A 173 -17.52 -18.41 -22.34
C PRO A 173 -17.35 -16.91 -22.66
N PRO A 174 -16.81 -16.53 -23.83
CA PRO A 174 -16.66 -15.13 -24.21
C PRO A 174 -18.03 -14.48 -24.20
N THR A 175 -18.31 -13.74 -23.14
CA THR A 175 -19.59 -13.08 -22.89
C THR A 175 -19.32 -11.59 -22.82
N ASP A 176 -20.20 -10.80 -23.40
CA ASP A 176 -20.10 -9.33 -23.43
C ASP A 176 -20.30 -8.67 -22.05
N LEU A 177 -20.49 -9.47 -21.00
CA LEU A 177 -20.71 -8.99 -19.65
C LEU A 177 -19.37 -8.77 -18.92
N PRO A 178 -19.18 -7.62 -18.26
CA PRO A 178 -17.95 -7.27 -17.56
C PRO A 178 -17.83 -7.98 -16.20
N VAL A 179 -17.93 -9.32 -16.19
CA VAL A 179 -17.84 -10.16 -14.98
C VAL A 179 -16.48 -9.96 -14.27
N GLY A 180 -15.44 -9.57 -15.02
CA GLY A 180 -14.11 -9.26 -14.51
C GLY A 180 -14.03 -8.08 -13.53
N VAL A 181 -15.05 -7.20 -13.46
CA VAL A 181 -15.04 -6.07 -12.51
C VAL A 181 -15.41 -6.49 -11.08
N LEU A 182 -16.16 -7.59 -10.92
CA LEU A 182 -16.67 -8.06 -9.63
C LEU A 182 -15.54 -8.37 -8.62
N PRO A 183 -14.47 -9.11 -8.99
CA PRO A 183 -13.29 -9.28 -8.14
C PRO A 183 -12.71 -7.95 -7.61
N LEU A 184 -12.57 -6.95 -8.47
CA LEU A 184 -11.94 -5.68 -8.11
C LEU A 184 -12.78 -4.90 -7.10
N VAL A 185 -14.09 -4.83 -7.34
CA VAL A 185 -15.04 -4.19 -6.42
C VAL A 185 -15.07 -4.93 -5.09
N LEU A 186 -15.08 -6.26 -5.11
CA LEU A 186 -15.09 -7.10 -3.90
C LEU A 186 -13.82 -6.92 -3.07
N ALA A 187 -12.65 -6.86 -3.72
CA ALA A 187 -11.37 -6.62 -3.05
C ALA A 187 -11.34 -5.25 -2.36
N LEU A 188 -11.77 -4.18 -3.06
CA LEU A 188 -11.80 -2.83 -2.47
C LEU A 188 -12.84 -2.73 -1.36
N ALA A 189 -14.03 -3.30 -1.54
CA ALA A 189 -15.06 -3.34 -0.51
C ALA A 189 -14.57 -4.08 0.75
N GLY A 190 -13.90 -5.22 0.57
CA GLY A 190 -13.26 -5.97 1.65
C GLY A 190 -12.25 -5.13 2.42
N TRP A 191 -11.43 -4.35 1.71
CA TRP A 191 -10.49 -3.42 2.32
C TRP A 191 -11.16 -2.28 3.11
N LEU A 192 -12.20 -1.65 2.55
CA LEU A 192 -12.97 -0.59 3.23
C LEU A 192 -13.62 -1.11 4.52
N VAL A 193 -14.15 -2.33 4.50
CA VAL A 193 -14.69 -3.04 5.68
C VAL A 193 -13.58 -3.27 6.71
N ALA A 194 -12.41 -3.76 6.28
CA ALA A 194 -11.29 -4.06 7.16
C ALA A 194 -10.75 -2.81 7.88
N VAL A 195 -10.74 -1.66 7.20
CA VAL A 195 -10.17 -0.39 7.69
C VAL A 195 -11.18 0.47 8.45
N HIS A 196 -12.45 0.07 8.49
CA HIS A 196 -13.55 0.85 9.07
C HIS A 196 -13.59 2.28 8.55
N SER A 197 -13.71 2.41 7.23
CA SER A 197 -13.66 3.71 6.57
C SER A 197 -14.99 4.49 6.71
N PRO A 198 -14.95 5.83 6.70
CA PRO A 198 -16.15 6.66 6.73
C PRO A 198 -17.01 6.50 5.47
N ARG A 199 -18.31 6.79 5.55
CA ARG A 199 -19.28 6.53 4.45
C ARG A 199 -18.88 7.15 3.11
N TRP A 200 -18.21 8.30 3.10
CA TRP A 200 -17.80 8.97 1.87
C TRP A 200 -16.72 8.19 1.08
N THR A 201 -15.88 7.38 1.73
CA THR A 201 -14.83 6.62 1.01
C THR A 201 -15.41 5.49 0.18
N TRP A 202 -16.69 5.13 0.37
CA TRP A 202 -17.38 4.17 -0.50
C TRP A 202 -17.53 4.70 -1.94
N ALA A 203 -17.49 6.03 -2.13
CA ALA A 203 -17.39 6.62 -3.46
C ALA A 203 -16.12 6.16 -4.21
N LEU A 204 -15.07 5.73 -3.51
CA LEU A 204 -13.85 5.20 -4.14
C LEU A 204 -14.09 3.85 -4.84
N LEU A 205 -15.21 3.16 -4.58
CA LEU A 205 -15.60 1.97 -5.35
C LEU A 205 -15.85 2.30 -6.83
N ALA A 206 -16.16 3.56 -7.16
CA ALA A 206 -16.28 3.99 -8.55
C ALA A 206 -14.92 3.96 -9.28
N LEU A 207 -13.80 4.12 -8.57
CA LEU A 207 -12.46 4.20 -9.18
C LEU A 207 -12.08 2.92 -9.97
N PRO A 208 -12.12 1.70 -9.39
CA PRO A 208 -11.83 0.49 -10.15
C PRO A 208 -12.86 0.21 -11.25
N VAL A 209 -14.13 0.62 -11.06
CA VAL A 209 -15.17 0.46 -12.08
C VAL A 209 -14.90 1.34 -13.29
N VAL A 210 -14.54 2.61 -13.07
CA VAL A 210 -14.16 3.53 -14.15
C VAL A 210 -12.87 3.07 -14.82
N ALA A 211 -11.85 2.67 -14.05
CA ALA A 211 -10.60 2.16 -14.60
C ALA A 211 -10.83 0.93 -15.50
N PHE A 212 -11.63 -0.02 -15.02
CA PHE A 212 -12.01 -1.20 -15.81
C PHE A 212 -12.84 -0.83 -17.04
N GLY A 213 -13.80 0.09 -16.92
CA GLY A 213 -14.59 0.56 -18.06
C GLY A 213 -13.74 1.23 -19.14
N LEU A 214 -12.73 2.02 -18.74
CA LEU A 214 -11.79 2.65 -19.65
C LEU A 214 -10.89 1.62 -20.35
N GLU A 215 -10.42 0.60 -19.62
CA GLU A 215 -9.67 -0.52 -20.21
C GLU A 215 -10.55 -1.30 -21.20
N TRP A 216 -11.75 -1.71 -20.76
CA TRP A 216 -12.70 -2.51 -21.54
C TRP A 216 -13.14 -1.78 -22.82
N SER A 217 -13.37 -0.47 -22.74
CA SER A 217 -13.74 0.35 -23.91
C SER A 217 -12.63 0.47 -24.96
N GLY A 218 -11.40 0.03 -24.66
CA GLY A 218 -10.25 0.23 -25.53
C GLY A 218 -9.62 1.62 -25.45
N PHE A 219 -10.25 2.57 -24.74
CA PHE A 219 -9.80 3.97 -24.68
C PHE A 219 -8.36 4.09 -24.16
N LEU A 220 -7.97 3.31 -23.15
CA LEU A 220 -6.60 3.37 -22.64
C LEU A 220 -5.56 2.97 -23.71
N PHE A 221 -5.91 2.04 -24.61
CA PHE A 221 -5.02 1.57 -25.68
C PHE A 221 -4.86 2.57 -26.82
N THR A 222 -5.76 3.55 -26.97
CA THR A 222 -5.64 4.61 -27.99
C THR A 222 -4.77 5.78 -27.53
N VAL A 223 -4.69 5.99 -26.21
CA VAL A 223 -3.95 7.12 -25.61
C VAL A 223 -2.56 6.70 -25.13
N VAL A 224 -2.38 5.43 -24.75
CA VAL A 224 -1.11 4.90 -24.25
C VAL A 224 -0.25 4.41 -25.42
N PRO A 225 1.04 4.78 -25.51
CA PRO A 225 1.92 4.25 -26.56
C PRO A 225 1.99 2.72 -26.52
N VAL A 226 1.97 2.07 -27.68
CA VAL A 226 1.87 0.60 -27.83
C VAL A 226 2.83 -0.18 -26.92
N ARG A 227 4.07 0.31 -26.74
CA ARG A 227 5.09 -0.30 -25.86
C ARG A 227 4.68 -0.41 -24.38
N TRP A 228 3.70 0.39 -23.95
CA TRP A 228 3.19 0.44 -22.59
C TRP A 228 1.84 -0.27 -22.42
N ASN A 229 1.23 -0.76 -23.49
CA ASN A 229 -0.04 -1.51 -23.45
C ASN A 229 -0.03 -2.66 -22.43
N PRO A 230 1.07 -3.41 -22.23
CA PRO A 230 1.13 -4.45 -21.22
C PRO A 230 0.89 -3.98 -19.77
N PHE A 231 1.19 -2.71 -19.47
CA PHE A 231 0.96 -2.13 -18.15
C PHE A 231 -0.48 -1.65 -17.97
N VAL A 232 -1.23 -1.42 -19.06
CA VAL A 232 -2.63 -1.00 -19.02
C VAL A 232 -3.50 -2.04 -18.31
N VAL A 233 -3.18 -3.33 -18.50
CA VAL A 233 -3.88 -4.46 -17.87
C VAL A 233 -3.79 -4.44 -16.33
N ALA A 234 -2.75 -3.80 -15.77
CA ALA A 234 -2.59 -3.69 -14.32
C ALA A 234 -3.35 -2.49 -13.71
N VAL A 235 -3.88 -1.58 -14.54
CA VAL A 235 -4.48 -0.30 -14.10
C VAL A 235 -5.68 -0.49 -13.16
N PRO A 236 -6.65 -1.38 -13.42
CA PRO A 236 -7.78 -1.55 -12.50
C PRO A 236 -7.35 -2.08 -11.13
N THR A 237 -6.41 -3.02 -11.08
CA THR A 237 -5.88 -3.56 -9.83
C THR A 237 -5.08 -2.50 -9.06
N LEU A 238 -4.30 -1.68 -9.77
CA LEU A 238 -3.58 -0.56 -9.18
C LEU A 238 -4.54 0.50 -8.61
N ALA A 239 -5.67 0.74 -9.28
CA ALA A 239 -6.73 1.62 -8.80
C ALA A 239 -7.32 1.11 -7.46
N VAL A 240 -7.55 -0.20 -7.32
CA VAL A 240 -7.98 -0.81 -6.05
C VAL A 240 -6.96 -0.54 -4.94
N VAL A 241 -5.67 -0.79 -5.19
CA VAL A 241 -4.60 -0.55 -4.20
C VAL A 241 -4.54 0.92 -3.80
N LEU A 242 -4.60 1.84 -4.78
CA LEU A 242 -4.55 3.28 -4.54
C LEU A 242 -5.76 3.76 -3.72
N ALA A 243 -6.96 3.36 -4.11
CA ALA A 243 -8.20 3.65 -3.38
C ALA A 243 -8.14 3.12 -1.94
N GLY A 244 -7.63 1.91 -1.75
CA GLY A 244 -7.44 1.32 -0.42
C GLY A 244 -6.45 2.12 0.44
N VAL A 245 -5.33 2.55 -0.14
CA VAL A 245 -4.33 3.38 0.54
C VAL A 245 -4.93 4.72 0.95
N ILE A 246 -5.66 5.39 0.04
CA ILE A 246 -6.35 6.66 0.30
C ILE A 246 -7.36 6.48 1.44
N ALA A 247 -8.26 5.50 1.35
CA ALA A 247 -9.25 5.22 2.38
C ALA A 247 -8.61 4.97 3.75
N SER A 248 -7.45 4.30 3.79
CA SER A 248 -6.71 4.04 5.03
C SER A 248 -6.12 5.28 5.67
N ARG A 249 -5.89 6.35 4.91
CA ARG A 249 -5.47 7.65 5.48
C ARG A 249 -6.61 8.35 6.22
N PHE A 250 -7.86 8.02 5.91
CA PHE A 250 -9.06 8.63 6.47
C PHE A 250 -9.85 7.68 7.38
N SER A 251 -9.25 6.56 7.79
CA SER A 251 -9.85 5.63 8.74
C SER A 251 -10.21 6.34 10.05
N THR A 252 -11.43 6.09 10.53
CA THR A 252 -11.94 6.61 11.80
C THR A 252 -11.59 5.72 12.98
N ALA A 253 -10.79 4.66 12.78
CA ALA A 253 -10.27 3.86 13.87
C ALA A 253 -9.33 4.72 14.73
N ALA A 254 -9.88 5.29 15.80
CA ALA A 254 -9.11 5.94 16.84
C ALA A 254 -8.02 4.97 17.32
N PRO A 255 -6.80 5.45 17.60
CA PRO A 255 -5.87 4.64 18.36
C PRO A 255 -6.58 4.21 19.64
N VAL A 256 -6.49 2.93 20.00
CA VAL A 256 -6.89 2.44 21.33
C VAL A 256 -6.24 3.40 22.31
N VAL A 257 -7.06 4.27 22.90
CA VAL A 257 -6.67 5.07 24.05
C VAL A 257 -6.31 4.02 25.06
N VAL A 258 -5.02 3.90 25.37
CA VAL A 258 -4.57 3.11 26.50
C VAL A 258 -5.35 3.68 27.67
N GLU A 259 -6.27 2.87 28.20
CA GLU A 259 -7.03 3.16 29.39
C GLU A 259 -6.05 3.79 30.40
N PRO A 260 -6.32 5.00 30.92
CA PRO A 260 -5.51 5.52 32.00
C PRO A 260 -5.66 4.51 33.13
N ARG A 261 -4.63 3.67 33.29
CA ARG A 261 -4.52 2.67 34.34
C ARG A 261 -4.68 3.44 35.63
N THR A 262 -5.90 3.46 36.17
CA THR A 262 -6.23 4.14 37.40
C THR A 262 -5.30 3.56 38.44
N ARG A 263 -4.46 4.44 38.99
CA ARG A 263 -3.52 4.15 40.06
C ARG A 263 -4.22 3.33 41.14
N ALA A 264 -3.94 2.03 41.20
CA ALA A 264 -3.98 1.31 42.45
C ALA A 264 -2.78 1.81 43.26
N LEU A 265 -2.95 2.96 43.91
CA LEU A 265 -2.11 3.39 45.02
C LEU A 265 -2.32 2.35 46.13
N VAL A 266 -1.46 1.34 46.16
CA VAL A 266 -1.27 0.53 47.36
C VAL A 266 -0.52 1.42 48.33
N ASP A 267 -1.26 1.96 49.28
CA ASP A 267 -0.71 2.65 50.45
C ASP A 267 0.12 1.61 51.24
N LYS A 268 1.42 1.85 51.37
CA LYS A 268 2.33 1.01 52.17
C LYS A 268 2.87 1.81 53.35
N SER A 269 1.96 2.28 54.20
CA SER A 269 2.28 2.67 55.56
C SER A 269 1.62 1.70 56.54
N VAL A 270 2.33 0.60 56.84
CA VAL A 270 2.23 -0.15 58.10
C VAL A 270 3.65 -0.57 58.48
#